data_AF-G8A2R7-F1
#
_entry.id   AF-G8A2R7-F1
#
_cell.length_a   1.000
_cell.length_b   1.000
_cell.length_c   1.000
_cell.angle_alpha   90.00
_cell.angle_beta   90.00
_cell.angle_gamma   90.00
#
_symmetry.space_group_name_H-M   'P 1'
#
loop_
_entity.id
_entity.type
_entity.pdbx_description
1 polymer ?
#
loop_
_entity_poly.entity_id
_entity_poly.type
_entity_poly.pdbx_seq_one_letter_code
_entity_poly.pdbx_strand_id
1 'polypeptide(L)' 'MGEITKFVYVMIIYLFMFTMATSKVTVCDSNHDCRSYFCGPHKFSMCVRKFCQCI' A
#
# COMPACT_ATOMS: atom_id res chain seq x y z
N MET A 1 -6.20 5.54 -33.45
CA MET A 1 -6.84 5.60 -32.12
C MET A 1 -6.41 4.46 -31.19
N GLY A 2 -6.28 3.21 -31.67
CA GLY A 2 -5.93 2.05 -30.80
C GLY A 2 -4.50 2.07 -30.21
N GLU A 3 -3.55 2.74 -30.85
CA GLU A 3 -2.17 2.85 -30.33
C GLU A 3 -2.10 3.72 -29.08
N ILE A 4 -2.82 4.85 -29.06
CA ILE A 4 -2.90 5.76 -27.91
C ILE A 4 -3.52 5.02 -26.72
N THR A 5 -4.56 4.22 -26.95
CA THR A 5 -5.21 3.42 -25.90
C THR A 5 -4.24 2.39 -25.29
N LYS A 6 -3.37 1.77 -26.10
CA LYS A 6 -2.33 0.86 -25.59
C LYS A 6 -1.33 1.58 -24.68
N PHE A 7 -0.87 2.78 -25.07
CA PHE A 7 0.05 3.56 -24.23
C PHE A 7 -0.59 3.94 -22.88
N VAL A 8 -1.84 4.40 -22.90
CA VAL A 8 -2.57 4.73 -21.67
C VAL A 8 -2.74 3.50 -20.78
N TYR A 9 -3.04 2.33 -21.36
CA TYR A 9 -3.20 1.10 -20.60
C TYR A 9 -1.90 0.65 -19.92
N VAL A 10 -0.79 0.69 -20.66
CA VAL A 10 0.54 0.37 -20.10
C VAL A 10 0.92 1.36 -18.99
N MET A 11 0.65 2.66 -19.18
CA MET A 11 0.91 3.69 -18.17
C MET A 11 0.11 3.45 -16.89
N ILE A 12 -1.18 3.09 -16.99
CA ILE A 12 -2.04 2.78 -15.83
C ILE A 12 -1.50 1.56 -15.07
N ILE A 13 -1.14 0.48 -15.78
CA ILE A 13 -0.56 -0.71 -15.14
C ILE A 13 0.74 -0.36 -14.41
N TYR A 14 1.59 0.45 -15.04
CA TYR A 14 2.86 0.87 -14.45
C TYR A 14 2.65 1.70 -13.19
N LEU A 15 1.72 2.67 -13.23
CA LEU A 15 1.34 3.47 -12.07
C LEU A 15 0.73 2.60 -10.97
N PHE A 16 -0.09 1.60 -11.31
CA PHE A 16 -0.70 0.71 -10.34
C PHE A 16 0.35 -0.18 -9.66
N MET A 17 1.26 -0.79 -10.43
CA MET A 17 2.39 -1.56 -9.94
C MET A 17 3.32 -0.72 -9.07
N PHE A 18 3.67 0.49 -9.53
CA PHE A 18 4.48 1.43 -8.78
C PHE A 18 3.79 1.82 -7.46
N THR A 19 2.49 2.11 -7.51
CA THR A 19 1.70 2.43 -6.32
C THR A 19 1.68 1.24 -5.38
N MET A 20 1.44 0.01 -5.84
CA MET A 20 1.49 -1.19 -4.99
C MET A 20 2.87 -1.37 -4.34
N ALA A 21 3.95 -1.21 -5.12
CA ALA A 21 5.32 -1.38 -4.65
C ALA A 21 5.79 -0.27 -3.69
N THR A 22 5.33 0.97 -3.89
CA THR A 22 5.70 2.12 -3.05
C THR A 22 4.72 2.38 -1.93
N SER A 23 3.49 1.88 -2.03
CA SER A 23 2.53 1.89 -0.95
C SER A 23 3.13 1.04 0.17
N LYS A 24 3.57 1.71 1.24
CA LYS A 24 3.96 1.10 2.51
C LYS A 24 2.74 0.55 3.25
N VAL A 25 1.82 -0.03 2.49
CA VAL A 25 0.63 -0.67 2.99
C VAL A 25 1.10 -2.04 3.42
N THR A 26 1.62 -2.09 4.64
CA THR A 26 2.06 -3.33 5.26
C THR A 26 0.81 -4.17 5.46
N VAL A 27 0.64 -5.18 4.61
CA VAL A 27 -0.41 -6.17 4.77
C VAL A 27 -0.10 -6.93 6.05
N CYS A 28 -1.11 -7.09 6.89
CA CYS A 28 -0.99 -7.79 8.17
C CYS A 28 -2.12 -8.80 8.30
N ASP A 29 -1.84 -9.90 8.99
CA ASP A 29 -2.85 -10.87 9.42
C ASP A 29 -3.12 -10.72 10.93
N SER A 30 -2.11 -10.27 11.68
CA SER A 30 -2.18 -9.98 13.10
C SER A 30 -1.49 -8.65 13.44
N ASN A 31 -1.82 -8.10 14.62
CA ASN A 31 -1.17 -6.89 15.16
C ASN A 31 0.35 -7.06 15.29
N HIS A 32 0.84 -8.30 15.46
CA HIS A 32 2.27 -8.60 15.55
C HIS A 32 3.04 -8.28 14.26
N ASP A 33 2.40 -8.38 13.09
CA ASP A 33 3.01 -8.07 11.79
C ASP A 33 3.26 -6.56 11.64
N CYS A 34 2.53 -5.74 12.39
CA CYS A 34 2.64 -4.29 12.40
C CYS A 34 3.66 -3.76 13.40
N ARG A 35 4.38 -4.61 14.13
CA ARG A 35 5.34 -4.17 15.16
C ARG A 35 6.50 -3.34 14.57
N SER A 36 6.85 -3.60 13.31
CA SER A 36 7.86 -2.86 12.53
C SER A 36 7.34 -1.53 11.96
N TYR A 37 6.04 -1.28 12.05
CA TYR A 37 5.40 -0.10 11.48
C TYR A 37 5.58 1.09 12.41
N PHE A 38 6.33 2.09 11.95
CA PHE A 38 6.71 3.24 12.77
C PHE A 38 5.52 4.20 12.89
N CYS A 39 4.91 4.25 14.07
CA CYS A 39 3.89 5.24 14.40
C CYS A 39 4.50 6.45 15.12
N GLY A 40 3.88 7.62 14.95
CA GLY A 40 4.25 8.82 15.70
C GLY A 40 4.04 8.64 17.22
N PRO A 41 4.55 9.58 18.03
CA PRO A 41 4.38 9.52 19.47
C PRO A 41 2.89 9.43 19.85
N HIS A 42 2.57 8.60 20.85
CA HIS A 42 1.23 8.28 21.34
C HIS A 42 0.30 7.48 20.41
N LYS A 43 0.79 6.97 19.28
CA LYS A 43 0.02 6.08 18.40
C LYS A 43 0.56 4.65 18.42
N PHE A 44 -0.33 3.68 18.34
CA PHE A 44 0.03 2.26 18.27
C PHE A 44 -0.26 1.70 16.88
N SER A 45 0.64 0.86 16.40
CA SER A 45 0.40 0.13 15.15
C SER A 45 -0.56 -1.03 15.40
N MET A 46 -1.67 -1.05 14.68
CA MET A 46 -2.68 -2.11 14.73
C MET A 46 -3.02 -2.62 13.34
N CYS A 47 -3.37 -3.89 13.25
CA CYS A 47 -3.85 -4.49 12.03
C CYS A 47 -5.35 -4.24 11.88
N VAL A 48 -5.71 -3.36 10.94
CA VAL A 48 -7.10 -3.00 10.66
C VAL A 48 -7.40 -3.31 9.20
N ARG A 49 -8.40 -4.18 8.97
CA ARG A 49 -8.83 -4.59 7.62
C ARG A 49 -7.67 -5.12 6.76
N LYS A 50 -6.78 -5.92 7.36
CA LYS A 50 -5.55 -6.47 6.77
C LYS A 50 -4.45 -5.45 6.46
N PHE A 51 -4.52 -4.26 7.03
CA PHE A 51 -3.52 -3.22 6.83
C PHE A 51 -3.03 -2.65 8.16
N CYS A 52 -1.73 -2.44 8.28
CA CYS A 52 -1.17 -1.76 9.44
C CYS A 52 -1.58 -0.28 9.43
N GLN A 53 -2.26 0.14 10.49
CA GLN A 53 -2.68 1.52 10.71
C GLN A 53 -2.16 2.01 12.05
N CYS A 54 -1.88 3.32 12.16
CA CYS A 54 -1.55 3.96 13.42
C CYS A 54 -2.82 4.54 14.03
N ILE A 55 -3.24 3.99 15.17
CA ILE A 55 -4.40 4.45 15.94
C ILE A 55 -3.91 5.19 17.17
#